data_AF-A0A8J8BL35-F1
#
_entry.id   AF-A0A8J8BL35-F1
#
_cell.length_a   1.000
_cell.length_b   1.000
_cell.length_c   1.000
_cell.angle_alpha   90.00
_cell.angle_beta   90.00
_cell.angle_gamma   90.00
#
_symmetry.space_group_name_H-M   'P 1'
#
loop_
_entity.id
_entity.type
_entity.pdbx_description
1 polymer ?
#
loop_
_entity_poly.entity_id
_entity_poly.type
_entity_poly.pdbx_seq_one_letter_code
_entity_poly.pdbx_strand_id
1 'polypeptide(L)' 'MANSIMLDKEEIKNLKSHIKKKKLKKIPVKSEHESIRIEDDGLKLILYNSGKLVYNEDNRTEGILNSILTDSKHCY' A
#
# COMPACT_ATOMS: atom_id res chain seq x y z
N MET A 1 -0.73 8.82 12.91
CA MET A 1 0.67 8.36 12.99
C MET A 1 1.04 7.65 11.69
N ALA A 2 2.29 7.20 11.50
CA ALA A 2 2.66 6.39 10.34
C ALA A 2 2.63 4.92 10.75
N ASN A 3 1.79 4.13 10.08
CA ASN A 3 1.61 2.71 10.33
C ASN A 3 2.34 1.88 9.29
N SER A 4 2.65 0.63 9.63
CA SER A 4 3.24 -0.30 8.68
C SER A 4 2.70 -1.70 8.84
N ILE A 5 2.51 -2.37 7.71
CA ILE A 5 2.09 -3.76 7.63
C ILE A 5 3.04 -4.52 6.70
N MET A 6 3.17 -5.82 6.90
CA MET A 6 3.80 -6.69 5.90
C MET A 6 2.72 -7.22 4.99
N LEU A 7 2.91 -7.04 3.69
CA LEU A 7 2.07 -7.61 2.65
C LEU A 7 2.74 -8.83 2.06
N ASP A 8 1.95 -9.86 1.81
CA ASP A 8 2.39 -11.00 1.02
C ASP A 8 2.20 -10.77 -0.48
N LYS A 9 2.64 -11.74 -1.29
CA LYS A 9 2.78 -11.56 -2.75
C LYS A 9 1.43 -11.25 -3.42
N GLU A 10 0.34 -11.81 -2.90
CA GLU A 10 -1.01 -11.58 -3.43
C GLU A 10 -1.50 -10.18 -3.08
N GLU A 11 -1.37 -9.77 -1.82
CA GLU A 11 -1.74 -8.43 -1.37
C GLU A 11 -0.93 -7.34 -2.09
N ILE A 12 0.37 -7.57 -2.34
CA ILE A 12 1.21 -6.66 -3.15
C ILE A 12 0.67 -6.55 -4.58
N LYS A 13 0.22 -7.65 -5.18
CA LYS A 13 -0.38 -7.66 -6.52
C LYS A 13 -1.71 -6.90 -6.53
N ASN A 14 -2.54 -7.11 -5.51
CA ASN A 14 -3.81 -6.39 -5.32
C ASN A 14 -3.56 -4.89 -5.16
N LEU A 15 -2.58 -4.50 -4.35
CA LEU A 15 -2.16 -3.12 -4.17
C LEU A 15 -1.72 -2.49 -5.49
N LYS A 16 -0.81 -3.12 -6.23
CA LYS A 16 -0.36 -2.61 -7.54
C LYS A 16 -1.53 -2.43 -8.52
N SER A 17 -2.49 -3.36 -8.51
CA SER A 17 -3.71 -3.27 -9.31
C SER A 17 -4.60 -2.10 -8.88
N HIS A 18 -4.82 -1.93 -7.57
CA HIS A 18 -5.63 -0.86 -7.01
C HIS A 18 -5.04 0.53 -7.33
N ILE A 19 -3.73 0.69 -7.16
CA ILE A 19 -2.99 1.91 -7.52
C ILE A 19 -3.19 2.27 -8.99
N LYS A 20 -3.12 1.27 -9.88
CA LYS A 20 -3.32 1.46 -11.33
C LYS A 20 -4.76 1.84 -11.66
N LYS A 21 -5.76 1.19 -11.03
CA LYS A 21 -7.19 1.47 -11.24
C LYS A 21 -7.58 2.86 -10.75
N LYS A 22 -7.11 3.27 -9.58
CA LYS A 22 -7.41 4.57 -8.97
C LYS A 22 -6.58 5.73 -9.51
N LYS A 23 -5.62 5.45 -10.42
CA LYS A 23 -4.69 6.44 -10.99
C LYS A 23 -4.00 7.30 -9.92
N LEU A 24 -3.63 6.67 -8.80
CA LEU A 24 -2.96 7.38 -7.70
C LEU A 24 -1.63 7.96 -8.18
N LYS A 25 -1.30 9.18 -7.74
CA LYS A 25 -0.05 9.85 -8.11
C LYS A 25 1.14 9.12 -7.49
N LYS A 26 1.90 8.44 -8.35
CA LYS A 26 3.19 7.88 -8.01
C LYS A 26 4.24 8.98 -8.06
N ILE A 27 5.09 9.00 -7.06
CA ILE A 27 6.25 9.90 -6.98
C ILE A 27 7.54 9.07 -7.05
N PRO A 28 8.67 9.67 -7.44
CA PRO A 28 9.95 8.97 -7.45
C PRO A 28 10.27 8.40 -6.07
N VAL A 29 10.79 7.18 -6.06
CA VAL A 29 11.33 6.54 -4.87
C VAL A 29 12.56 7.32 -4.39
N LYS A 30 12.71 7.44 -3.07
CA LYS A 30 13.86 8.06 -2.39
C LYS A 30 14.95 7.05 -2.04
N SER A 31 14.66 5.74 -2.04
CA SER A 31 15.63 4.71 -1.69
C SER A 31 15.53 3.48 -2.61
N GLU A 32 16.65 2.79 -2.81
CA GLU A 32 16.73 1.54 -3.60
C GLU A 32 15.85 0.40 -3.06
N HIS A 33 15.52 0.47 -1.76
CA HIS A 33 14.65 -0.49 -1.09
C HIS A 33 13.16 -0.19 -1.27
N GLU A 34 12.79 0.98 -1.79
CA GLU A 34 11.41 1.34 -2.07
C GLU A 34 11.01 0.82 -3.46
N SER A 35 9.97 -0.01 -3.52
CA SER A 35 9.37 -0.48 -4.77
C SER A 35 8.46 0.59 -5.38
N ILE A 36 7.60 1.20 -4.56
CA ILE A 36 6.58 2.14 -5.00
C ILE A 36 6.41 3.19 -3.92
N ARG A 37 6.34 4.45 -4.35
CA ARG A 37 6.01 5.59 -3.49
C ARG A 37 4.84 6.35 -4.09
N ILE A 38 3.82 6.59 -3.27
CA ILE A 38 2.60 7.30 -3.64
C ILE A 38 2.39 8.42 -2.64
N GLU A 39 2.12 9.60 -3.18
CA GLU A 39 1.80 10.78 -2.41
C GLU A 39 0.72 11.55 -3.18
N ASP A 40 -0.48 11.58 -2.63
CA ASP A 40 -1.64 12.23 -3.25
C ASP A 40 -2.51 12.88 -2.20
N ASP A 41 -2.52 14.22 -2.17
CA ASP A 41 -3.41 15.06 -1.35
C ASP A 41 -3.60 14.57 0.11
N GLY A 42 -2.50 14.33 0.82
CA GLY A 42 -2.52 13.86 2.21
C GLY A 42 -2.47 12.34 2.38
N LEU A 43 -2.65 11.54 1.33
CA LEU A 43 -2.36 10.11 1.34
C LEU A 43 -0.89 9.86 1.05
N LYS A 44 -0.26 9.02 1.88
CA LYS A 44 1.15 8.63 1.75
C LYS A 44 1.27 7.12 1.90
N LEU A 45 1.71 6.46 0.84
CA LEU A 45 1.89 5.01 0.77
C LEU A 45 3.28 4.70 0.21
N ILE A 46 4.03 3.87 0.93
CA ILE A 46 5.39 3.47 0.57
C ILE A 46 5.49 1.96 0.66
N LEU A 47 5.61 1.29 -0.48
CA LEU A 47 5.86 -0.14 -0.54
C LEU A 47 7.37 -0.37 -0.68
N TYR A 48 7.93 -1.17 0.21
CA TYR A 48 9.32 -1.62 0.16
C TYR A 48 9.43 -2.97 -0.58
N ASN A 49 10.60 -3.24 -1.13
CA ASN A 49 10.92 -4.49 -1.84
C ASN A 49 10.74 -5.73 -0.95
N SER A 50 10.84 -5.57 0.37
CA SER A 50 10.60 -6.61 1.37
C SER A 50 9.12 -6.97 1.57
N GLY A 51 8.20 -6.26 0.92
CA GLY A 51 6.76 -6.39 1.14
C GLY A 51 6.21 -5.54 2.29
N LYS A 52 7.08 -4.80 3.00
CA LYS A 52 6.61 -3.83 4.00
C LYS A 52 5.90 -2.66 3.30
N LEU A 53 4.66 -2.40 3.68
CA LEU A 53 3.90 -1.22 3.27
C LEU A 53 3.84 -0.25 4.46
N VAL A 54 4.36 0.96 4.28
CA VAL A 54 4.22 2.07 5.23
C VAL A 54 3.15 3.02 4.71
N TYR A 55 2.23 3.40 5.58
CA TYR A 55 1.12 4.28 5.23
C TYR A 55 0.80 5.27 6.35
N ASN A 56 0.11 6.35 6.02
CA ASN A 56 -0.49 7.23 7.02
C ASN A 56 -1.94 6.86 7.32
N GLU A 57 -2.37 7.12 8.55
CA GLU A 57 -3.79 7.05 8.93
C GLU A 57 -4.57 8.14 8.22
N ASP A 58 -5.29 7.72 7.17
CA ASP A 58 -6.26 8.51 6.42
C ASP A 58 -7.38 7.55 5.99
N ASN A 59 -8.62 8.03 5.97
CA ASN A 59 -9.79 7.23 5.60
C ASN A 59 -9.64 6.60 4.21
N ARG A 60 -8.94 7.26 3.28
CA ARG A 60 -8.65 6.72 1.95
C ARG A 60 -7.67 5.57 2.01
N THR A 61 -6.68 5.65 2.90
CA THR A 61 -5.73 4.55 3.09
C THR A 61 -6.45 3.33 3.65
N GLU A 62 -7.33 3.50 4.63
CA GLU A 62 -8.11 2.38 5.19
C GLU A 62 -8.96 1.68 4.12
N GLY A 63 -9.62 2.44 3.24
CA GLY A 63 -10.35 1.87 2.10
C GLY A 63 -9.46 1.11 1.10
N ILE A 64 -8.22 1.57 0.88
CA ILE A 64 -7.25 0.84 0.06
C ILE A 64 -6.81 -0.44 0.78
N LEU A 65 -6.48 -0.36 2.07
CA LEU A 65 -6.07 -1.49 2.90
C LEU A 65 -7.14 -2.59 2.90
N ASN A 66 -8.39 -2.25 3.19
CA ASN A 66 -9.51 -3.19 3.14
C ASN A 66 -9.73 -3.80 1.74
N SER A 67 -9.32 -3.13 0.67
CA SER A 67 -9.43 -3.65 -0.70
C SER A 67 -8.23 -4.50 -1.13
N ILE A 68 -7.09 -4.42 -0.46
CA ILE A 68 -5.86 -5.15 -0.82
C ILE A 68 -5.58 -6.32 0.12
N LEU A 69 -5.96 -6.18 1.39
CA LEU A 69 -5.82 -7.22 2.40
C LEU A 69 -6.80 -8.33 2.02
N THR A 70 -6.27 -9.45 1.55
CA THR A 70 -7.07 -10.64 1.35
C THR A 70 -7.42 -11.14 2.75
N ASP A 71 -8.70 -11.35 3.07
CA ASP A 71 -9.19 -11.86 4.35
C ASP A 71 -8.68 -13.30 4.62
N SER A 72 -7.38 -13.48 4.82
CA SER A 72 -6.74 -14.75 5.20
C SER A 72 -6.58 -14.83 6.72
N LYS A 73 -7.45 -14.13 7.45
CA LYS A 73 -7.63 -14.22 8.91
C LYS A 73 -9.03 -14.72 9.30
N HIS A 74 -9.86 -15.15 8.34
CA HIS A 74 -10.97 -16.06 8.61
C HIS A 74 -10.56 -17.49 8.29
N CYS A 75 -10.05 -18.19 9.30
CA CYS A 75 -10.17 -19.65 9.31
C CYS A 75 -11.61 -20.01 9.68
N TYR A 76 -12.27 -20.82 8.84
CA TYR A 76 -13.34 -21.73 9.26
C TYR A 76 -13.10 -23.09 8.62
#